data_AF-A0A1V5P1Q8-F1
#
_entry.id   AF-A0A1V5P1Q8-F1
#
_cell.length_a   1.000
_cell.length_b   1.000
_cell.length_c   1.000
_cell.angle_alpha   90.00
_cell.angle_beta   90.00
_cell.angle_gamma   90.00
#
_symmetry.space_group_name_H-M   'P 1'
#
loop_
_entity.id
_entity.type
_entity.pdbx_description
1 polymer ?
#
loop_
_entity_poly.entity_id
_entity_poly.type
_entity_poly.pdbx_seq_one_letter_code
_entity_poly.pdbx_strand_id
1 'polypeptide(L)'
;MLADLDGRIDVLLDGGPTIVGVESTVLSLVGEPAILRPGGVSREALEAILGPLAVSEHPVLPAEELPASPGLLLQHYAPRAPLILYKGAPAAMREALGAEALRYQQSHVRVGLLVADEDLPFFVGQGLLVETAGSVDHLETVARQLFSALRALDAAGAEVILARDFGVAGLGLAIRDRLTRAAGGHVVEVPLLEDEG
;
A
#
# COMPACT_ATOMS: atom_id res chain seq x y z
N MET A 1 -17.33 0.78 -1.22
CA MET A 1 -18.17 2.00 -1.25
C MET A 1 -19.65 1.70 -1.09
N LEU A 2 -20.34 1.02 -2.02
CA LEU A 2 -21.77 0.70 -1.83
C LEU A 2 -21.99 -0.10 -0.55
N ALA A 3 -21.22 -1.17 -0.32
CA ALA A 3 -21.26 -1.95 0.92
C ALA A 3 -20.93 -1.15 2.21
N ASP A 4 -20.25 0.00 2.10
CA ASP A 4 -19.86 0.81 3.26
C ASP A 4 -20.90 1.89 3.61
N LEU A 5 -21.72 2.30 2.63
CA LEU A 5 -22.64 3.45 2.72
C LEU A 5 -24.10 3.10 2.40
N ASP A 6 -24.41 1.85 2.07
CA ASP A 6 -25.76 1.41 1.77
C ASP A 6 -26.72 1.72 2.92
N GLY A 7 -27.85 2.36 2.59
CA GLY A 7 -28.83 2.84 3.58
C GLY A 7 -28.37 3.99 4.48
N ARG A 8 -27.19 4.59 4.26
CA ARG A 8 -26.62 5.68 5.09
C ARG A 8 -26.48 7.02 4.38
N ILE A 9 -26.76 7.08 3.07
CA ILE A 9 -26.64 8.29 2.24
C ILE A 9 -27.84 8.42 1.32
N ASP A 10 -28.25 9.66 1.03
CA ASP A 10 -29.40 9.94 0.17
C ASP A 10 -29.11 9.65 -1.31
N VAL A 11 -27.86 9.82 -1.75
CA VAL A 11 -27.45 9.69 -3.15
C VAL A 11 -26.03 9.13 -3.24
N LEU A 12 -25.83 8.17 -4.15
CA LEU A 12 -24.53 7.74 -4.65
C LEU A 12 -24.44 8.06 -6.14
N LEU A 13 -23.42 8.83 -6.54
CA LEU A 13 -23.12 9.07 -7.95
C LEU A 13 -22.09 8.03 -8.42
N ASP A 14 -22.52 7.15 -9.32
CA ASP A 14 -21.62 6.18 -9.95
C ASP A 14 -20.95 6.82 -11.18
N GLY A 15 -19.70 7.23 -11.01
CA GLY A 15 -18.84 7.75 -12.07
C GLY A 15 -17.91 6.72 -12.69
N GLY A 16 -18.08 5.43 -12.37
CA GLY A 16 -17.14 4.37 -12.71
C GLY A 16 -15.82 4.41 -11.92
N PRO A 17 -14.80 3.63 -12.35
CA PRO A 17 -13.51 3.57 -11.67
C PRO A 17 -12.76 4.93 -11.68
N THR A 18 -12.03 5.22 -10.60
CA THR A 18 -11.21 6.44 -10.52
C THR A 18 -10.00 6.36 -11.45
N ILE A 19 -9.57 7.51 -11.98
CA ILE A 19 -8.45 7.59 -12.93
C ILE A 19 -7.10 7.34 -12.24
N VAL A 20 -6.92 7.86 -11.01
CA VAL A 20 -5.64 7.82 -10.28
C VAL A 20 -5.60 6.73 -9.22
N GLY A 21 -6.73 6.39 -8.59
CA GLY A 21 -6.78 5.34 -7.57
C GLY A 21 -6.35 5.72 -6.16
N VAL A 22 -5.47 6.74 -6.03
CA VAL A 22 -5.02 7.31 -4.76
C VAL A 22 -5.44 8.77 -4.63
N GLU A 23 -5.47 9.29 -3.40
CA GLU A 23 -5.84 10.67 -3.12
C GLU A 23 -4.83 11.69 -3.65
N SER A 24 -5.20 12.96 -3.55
CA SER A 24 -4.34 14.09 -3.88
C SER A 24 -3.08 14.17 -3.02
N THR A 25 -2.01 14.63 -3.65
CA THR A 25 -0.78 15.04 -2.97
C THR A 25 -1.04 16.28 -2.14
N VAL A 26 -0.55 16.30 -0.90
CA VAL A 26 -0.64 17.45 0.01
C VAL A 26 0.77 18.00 0.21
N LEU A 27 0.97 19.27 -0.16
CA LEU A 27 2.21 20.01 -0.02
C LEU A 27 2.01 21.13 1.01
N SER A 28 2.86 21.17 2.04
CA SER A 28 2.97 22.33 2.92
C SER A 28 3.83 23.38 2.23
N LEU A 29 3.38 24.63 2.26
CA LEU A 29 4.18 25.82 1.94
C LEU A 29 4.45 26.67 3.18
N VAL A 30 4.11 26.16 4.37
CA VAL A 30 4.42 26.81 5.64
C VAL A 30 5.83 26.44 6.04
N GLY A 31 6.73 27.42 6.08
CA GLY A 31 8.15 27.17 6.32
C GLY A 31 8.83 26.59 5.07
N GLU A 32 9.68 25.59 5.26
CA GLU A 32 10.31 24.88 4.16
C GLU A 32 9.28 23.97 3.46
N PRO A 33 9.12 24.05 2.13
CA PRO A 33 8.16 23.23 1.42
C PRO A 33 8.38 21.73 1.61
N ALA A 34 7.32 21.02 2.00
CA ALA A 34 7.40 19.59 2.29
C ALA A 34 6.12 18.86 1.89
N ILE A 35 6.27 17.66 1.33
CA ILE A 35 5.16 16.78 0.97
C ILE A 35 4.64 16.14 2.26
N LEU A 36 3.44 16.52 2.69
CA LEU A 36 2.78 15.98 3.87
C LEU A 36 2.09 14.64 3.59
N ARG A 37 1.60 14.46 2.35
CA ARG A 37 0.98 13.23 1.89
C ARG A 37 1.26 13.03 0.41
N PRO A 38 1.96 11.96 0.00
CA PRO A 38 2.11 11.60 -1.39
C PRO A 38 0.76 11.17 -2.01
N GLY A 39 0.56 11.48 -3.28
CA GLY A 39 -0.68 11.22 -4.00
C GLY A 39 -0.51 11.29 -5.51
N GLY A 40 -1.57 11.64 -6.23
CA GLY A 40 -1.60 11.64 -7.70
C GLY A 40 -0.60 12.55 -8.41
N VAL A 41 -0.03 13.55 -7.72
CA VAL A 41 1.07 14.38 -8.25
C VAL A 41 2.37 13.89 -7.63
N SER A 42 3.32 13.46 -8.47
CA SER A 42 4.57 12.87 -7.99
C SER A 42 5.50 13.89 -7.34
N ARG A 43 6.40 13.41 -6.47
CA ARG A 43 7.46 14.24 -5.91
C ARG A 43 8.31 14.84 -7.02
N GLU A 44 8.69 14.04 -8.01
CA GLU A 44 9.55 14.48 -9.11
C GLU A 44 8.92 15.63 -9.91
N ALA A 45 7.60 15.60 -10.12
CA ALA A 45 6.88 16.68 -10.79
C ALA A 45 6.87 17.98 -9.97
N LEU A 46 6.78 17.88 -8.64
CA LEU A 46 6.87 19.03 -7.75
C LEU A 46 8.30 19.57 -7.67
N GLU A 47 9.30 18.68 -7.57
CA GLU A 47 10.71 19.04 -7.48
C GLU A 47 11.24 19.72 -8.74
N ALA A 48 10.71 19.36 -9.91
CA ALA A 48 11.02 20.05 -11.17
C ALA A 48 10.66 21.55 -11.16
N ILE A 49 9.75 21.98 -10.26
CA ILE A 49 9.28 23.36 -10.15
C ILE A 49 9.88 24.04 -8.91
N LEU A 50 9.91 23.33 -7.77
CA LEU A 50 10.22 23.91 -6.46
C LEU A 50 11.65 23.62 -6.00
N GLY A 51 12.39 22.74 -6.69
CA GLY A 51 13.63 22.16 -6.19
C GLY A 51 13.39 20.99 -5.23
N PRO A 52 14.43 20.45 -4.58
CA PRO A 52 14.32 19.28 -3.71
C PRO A 52 13.28 19.45 -2.61
N LEU A 53 12.47 18.42 -2.36
CA LEU A 53 11.40 18.45 -1.36
C LEU A 53 11.58 17.34 -0.34
N ALA A 54 11.48 17.71 0.94
CA ALA A 54 11.32 16.72 2.00
C ALA A 54 9.96 16.03 1.85
N VAL A 55 9.95 14.72 2.04
CA VAL A 55 8.71 13.96 2.23
C VAL A 55 8.59 13.75 3.72
N SER A 56 7.50 14.25 4.29
CA SER A 56 7.28 14.10 5.71
C SER A 56 7.11 12.62 6.05
N GLU A 57 8.05 12.09 6.81
CA GLU A 57 7.89 10.84 7.54
C GLU A 57 6.97 11.10 8.74
N HIS A 58 5.75 11.61 8.52
CA HIS A 58 4.81 11.70 9.63
C HIS A 58 4.59 10.26 10.11
N PRO A 59 5.07 9.90 11.33
CA PRO A 59 4.65 8.66 11.91
C PRO A 59 3.14 8.75 11.97
N VAL A 60 2.51 7.62 11.65
CA VAL A 60 1.19 7.28 12.14
C VAL A 60 0.88 8.06 13.43
N LEU A 61 0.12 9.15 13.33
CA LEU A 61 -0.18 9.94 14.52
C LEU A 61 -1.12 9.09 15.39
N PRO A 62 -0.86 8.97 16.70
CA PRO A 62 -1.85 8.42 17.63
C PRO A 62 -3.17 9.19 17.47
N ALA A 63 -4.31 8.51 17.65
CA ALA A 63 -5.66 9.05 17.40
C ALA A 63 -6.02 10.35 18.16
N GLU A 64 -5.14 10.83 19.04
CA GLU A 64 -5.34 11.93 19.97
C GLU A 64 -4.76 13.27 19.46
N GLU A 65 -4.00 13.30 18.37
CA GLU A 65 -3.55 14.54 17.72
C GLU A 65 -4.42 14.87 16.49
N LEU A 66 -4.95 16.10 16.44
CA LEU A 66 -5.71 16.61 15.31
C LEU A 66 -4.80 16.60 14.07
N PRO A 67 -5.10 15.78 13.05
CA PRO A 67 -4.23 15.66 11.89
C PRO A 67 -4.22 16.96 11.10
N ALA A 68 -3.03 17.39 10.67
CA ALA A 68 -2.86 18.59 9.83
C ALA A 68 -3.56 18.48 8.46
N SER A 69 -3.97 17.29 8.05
CA SER A 69 -4.79 17.06 6.85
C SER A 69 -5.66 15.80 6.97
N PRO A 70 -6.81 15.73 6.27
CA PRO A 70 -7.63 14.52 6.18
C PRO A 70 -6.83 13.32 5.64
N GLY A 71 -7.10 12.10 6.11
CA GLY A 71 -6.39 10.88 5.65
C GLY A 71 -5.05 10.61 6.33
N LEU A 72 -4.71 11.32 7.42
CA LEU A 72 -3.56 10.97 8.26
C LEU A 72 -3.91 9.95 9.37
N LEU A 73 -5.19 9.66 9.61
CA LEU A 73 -5.66 8.69 10.61
C LEU A 73 -5.58 7.25 10.09
N LEU A 74 -5.02 6.35 10.91
CA LEU A 74 -4.77 4.93 10.66
C LEU A 74 -5.90 4.14 9.97
N GLN A 75 -7.14 4.40 10.35
CA GLN A 75 -8.26 3.50 10.06
C GLN A 75 -8.82 3.58 8.64
N HIS A 76 -8.44 4.59 7.84
CA HIS A 76 -9.07 4.79 6.52
C HIS A 76 -8.53 3.85 5.44
N TYR A 77 -7.34 3.29 5.64
CA TYR A 77 -6.63 2.48 4.65
C TYR A 77 -6.42 1.02 5.05
N ALA A 78 -6.55 0.72 6.34
CA ALA A 78 -6.26 -0.60 6.85
C ALA A 78 -7.34 -1.60 6.39
N PRO A 79 -6.95 -2.74 5.80
CA PRO A 79 -7.85 -3.89 5.70
C PRO A 79 -8.28 -4.37 7.10
N ARG A 80 -9.30 -5.21 7.17
CA ARG A 80 -9.74 -5.83 8.43
C ARG A 80 -8.69 -6.78 8.97
N ALA A 81 -8.04 -7.55 8.08
CA ALA A 81 -6.90 -8.38 8.44
C ALA A 81 -5.67 -7.51 8.75
N PRO A 82 -4.85 -7.84 9.76
CA PRO A 82 -3.57 -7.18 9.98
C PRO A 82 -2.68 -7.30 8.72
N LEU A 83 -2.08 -6.18 8.33
CA LEU A 83 -1.18 -6.09 7.18
C LEU A 83 0.27 -5.96 7.62
N ILE A 84 1.17 -6.71 6.98
CA ILE A 84 2.62 -6.59 7.14
C ILE A 84 3.21 -6.17 5.79
N LEU A 85 3.93 -5.05 5.78
CA LEU A 85 4.55 -4.50 4.56
C LEU A 85 6.03 -4.90 4.48
N TYR A 86 6.42 -5.54 3.39
CA TYR A 86 7.80 -5.90 3.09
C TYR A 86 8.40 -4.87 2.13
N LYS A 87 9.55 -4.29 2.51
CA LYS A 87 10.32 -3.33 1.72
C LYS A 87 11.70 -3.91 1.43
N GLY A 88 12.18 -3.74 0.21
CA GLY A 88 13.50 -4.27 -0.18
C GLY A 88 13.60 -4.46 -1.68
N ALA A 89 14.63 -5.20 -2.12
CA ALA A 89 14.75 -5.59 -3.51
C ALA A 89 13.64 -6.58 -3.92
N PRO A 90 13.16 -6.55 -5.19
CA PRO A 90 12.05 -7.39 -5.63
C PRO A 90 12.23 -8.89 -5.33
N ALA A 91 13.40 -9.46 -5.64
CA ALA A 91 13.70 -10.87 -5.37
C ALA A 91 13.69 -11.19 -3.87
N ALA A 92 14.38 -10.37 -3.06
CA ALA A 92 14.45 -10.55 -1.62
C ALA A 92 13.05 -10.45 -0.96
N MET A 93 12.22 -9.48 -1.37
CA MET A 93 10.84 -9.38 -0.90
C MET A 93 10.02 -10.63 -1.26
N ARG A 94 10.14 -11.12 -2.50
CA ARG A 94 9.42 -12.31 -2.96
C ARG A 94 9.77 -13.54 -2.12
N GLU A 95 11.05 -13.75 -1.84
CA GLU A 95 11.51 -14.85 -0.99
C GLU A 95 11.04 -14.70 0.45
N ALA A 96 11.17 -13.51 1.04
CA ALA A 96 10.73 -13.23 2.40
C ALA A 96 9.22 -13.44 2.57
N LEU A 97 8.42 -12.97 1.61
CA LEU A 97 6.97 -13.19 1.57
C LEU A 97 6.63 -14.69 1.50
N GLY A 98 7.33 -15.45 0.66
CA GLY A 98 7.14 -16.90 0.55
C GLY A 98 7.48 -17.64 1.83
N ALA A 99 8.63 -17.33 2.44
CA ALA A 99 9.07 -17.93 3.68
C ALA A 99 8.09 -17.67 4.84
N GLU A 100 7.60 -16.42 4.96
CA GLU A 100 6.65 -16.08 6.01
C GLU A 100 5.26 -16.68 5.75
N ALA A 101 4.81 -16.71 4.50
CA ALA A 101 3.55 -17.34 4.14
C ALA A 101 3.53 -18.83 4.53
N LEU A 102 4.63 -19.56 4.28
CA LEU A 102 4.78 -20.95 4.70
C LEU A 102 4.72 -21.12 6.23
N ARG A 103 5.34 -20.22 7.01
CA ARG A 103 5.26 -20.24 8.48
C ARG A 103 3.82 -20.11 8.99
N TYR A 104 3.05 -19.19 8.42
CA TYR A 104 1.64 -19.03 8.78
C TYR A 104 0.79 -20.24 8.38
N GLN A 105 1.05 -20.83 7.21
CA GLN A 105 0.36 -22.04 6.76
C GLN A 105 0.60 -23.23 7.70
N GLN A 106 1.81 -23.41 8.23
CA GLN A 106 2.10 -24.44 9.24
C GLN A 106 1.28 -24.24 10.52
N SER A 107 0.93 -23.00 10.82
CA SER A 107 0.07 -22.62 11.95
C SER A 107 -1.42 -22.61 11.60
N HIS A 108 -1.79 -23.09 10.40
CA HIS A 108 -3.16 -23.12 9.86
C HIS A 108 -3.83 -21.73 9.75
N VAL A 109 -3.03 -20.67 9.61
CA VAL A 109 -3.53 -19.30 9.40
C VAL A 109 -3.74 -19.05 7.91
N ARG A 110 -4.89 -18.49 7.52
CA ARG A 110 -5.15 -18.12 6.13
C ARG A 110 -4.41 -16.85 5.75
N VAL A 111 -3.39 -16.98 4.91
CA VAL A 111 -2.55 -15.87 4.46
C VAL A 111 -3.09 -15.29 3.16
N GLY A 112 -3.27 -13.96 3.16
CA GLY A 112 -3.44 -13.14 1.96
C GLY A 112 -2.09 -12.56 1.51
N LEU A 113 -1.81 -12.64 0.22
CA LEU A 113 -0.66 -12.00 -0.41
C LEU A 113 -1.13 -10.89 -1.33
N LEU A 114 -0.59 -9.69 -1.15
CA LEU A 114 -0.71 -8.59 -2.10
C LEU A 114 0.63 -8.41 -2.82
N VAL A 115 0.68 -8.84 -4.09
CA VAL A 115 1.90 -8.88 -4.90
C VAL A 115 1.72 -8.12 -6.22
N ALA A 116 2.81 -7.98 -6.98
CA ALA A 116 2.75 -7.48 -8.35
C ALA A 116 2.51 -8.63 -9.33
N ASP A 117 2.06 -8.32 -10.55
CA ASP A 117 1.84 -9.32 -11.60
C ASP A 117 3.08 -10.19 -11.86
N GLU A 118 4.27 -9.59 -11.79
CA GLU A 118 5.55 -10.25 -12.03
C GLU A 118 5.92 -11.27 -10.95
N ASP A 119 5.36 -11.13 -9.75
CA ASP A 119 5.62 -12.00 -8.61
C ASP A 119 4.60 -13.15 -8.54
N LEU A 120 3.43 -13.01 -9.18
CA LEU A 120 2.35 -13.99 -9.15
C LEU A 120 2.80 -15.42 -9.48
N PRO A 121 3.60 -15.68 -10.55
CA PRO A 121 4.01 -17.04 -10.91
C PRO A 121 4.76 -17.79 -9.79
N PHE A 122 5.41 -17.06 -8.88
CA PHE A 122 6.13 -17.66 -7.75
C PHE A 122 5.17 -18.26 -6.71
N PHE A 123 3.99 -17.69 -6.52
CA PHE A 123 3.05 -18.08 -5.45
C PHE A 123 1.91 -18.99 -5.90
N VAL A 124 1.74 -19.18 -7.21
CA VAL A 124 0.69 -20.05 -7.78
C VAL A 124 0.84 -21.48 -7.28
N GLY A 125 -0.29 -22.10 -6.91
CA GLY A 125 -0.33 -23.50 -6.49
C GLY A 125 0.07 -23.79 -5.05
N GLN A 126 0.41 -22.76 -4.26
CA GLN A 126 0.83 -22.91 -2.86
C GLN A 126 -0.34 -22.91 -1.86
N GLY A 127 -1.60 -22.86 -2.31
CA GLY A 127 -2.77 -22.80 -1.42
C GLY A 127 -2.89 -21.48 -0.65
N LEU A 128 -2.29 -20.40 -1.18
CA LEU A 128 -2.35 -19.05 -0.64
C LEU A 128 -3.47 -18.25 -1.31
N LEU A 129 -4.07 -17.30 -0.59
CA LEU A 129 -4.94 -16.29 -1.20
C LEU A 129 -4.03 -15.23 -1.80
N VAL A 130 -3.98 -15.10 -3.12
CA VAL A 130 -3.06 -14.17 -3.80
C VAL A 130 -3.87 -13.19 -4.62
N GLU A 131 -3.69 -11.91 -4.36
CA GLU A 131 -4.26 -10.82 -5.14
C GLU A 131 -3.13 -9.97 -5.71
N THR A 132 -3.34 -9.49 -6.94
CA THR A 132 -2.44 -8.56 -7.60
C THR A 132 -3.11 -7.19 -7.73
N ALA A 133 -2.34 -6.13 -7.49
CA ALA A 133 -2.75 -4.78 -7.81
C ALA A 133 -2.33 -4.37 -9.24
N GLY A 134 -1.48 -5.15 -9.90
CA GLY A 134 -0.98 -4.90 -11.25
C GLY A 134 0.55 -5.00 -11.34
N SER A 135 1.07 -4.65 -12.52
CA SER A 135 2.49 -4.67 -12.85
C SER A 135 3.27 -3.52 -12.20
N VAL A 136 4.52 -3.80 -11.81
CA VAL A 136 5.46 -2.75 -11.36
C VAL A 136 5.80 -1.72 -12.43
N ASP A 137 5.62 -2.06 -13.71
CA ASP A 137 5.82 -1.16 -14.85
C ASP A 137 4.60 -0.25 -15.09
N HIS A 138 3.49 -0.49 -14.40
CA HIS A 138 2.22 0.22 -14.56
C HIS A 138 1.62 0.63 -13.20
N LEU A 139 2.34 1.48 -12.46
CA LEU A 139 1.97 1.90 -11.11
C LEU A 139 0.62 2.64 -11.03
N GLU A 140 0.13 3.22 -12.12
CA GLU A 140 -1.23 3.78 -12.21
C GLU A 140 -2.30 2.70 -12.05
N THR A 141 -2.05 1.49 -12.55
CA THR A 141 -2.94 0.34 -12.35
C THR A 141 -2.86 -0.14 -10.91
N VAL A 142 -1.65 -0.23 -10.36
CA VAL A 142 -1.43 -0.58 -8.95
C VAL A 142 -2.19 0.37 -8.03
N ALA A 143 -2.05 1.68 -8.24
CA ALA A 143 -2.74 2.70 -7.45
C ALA A 143 -4.27 2.57 -7.52
N ARG A 144 -4.83 2.28 -8.71
CA ARG A 144 -6.28 2.07 -8.91
C ARG A 144 -6.82 0.82 -8.24
N GLN A 145 -6.05 -0.28 -8.30
CA GLN A 145 -6.52 -1.57 -7.82
C GLN A 145 -6.17 -1.86 -6.36
N LEU A 146 -5.23 -1.11 -5.77
CA LEU A 146 -4.72 -1.34 -4.42
C LEU A 146 -5.82 -1.64 -3.39
N PHE A 147 -6.79 -0.74 -3.25
CA PHE A 147 -7.87 -0.91 -2.26
C PHE A 147 -8.85 -2.01 -2.62
N SER A 148 -9.06 -2.29 -3.92
CA SER A 148 -9.89 -3.41 -4.36
C SER A 148 -9.24 -4.74 -4.01
N ALA A 149 -7.93 -4.88 -4.28
CA ALA A 149 -7.16 -6.07 -3.97
C ALA A 149 -7.13 -6.35 -2.46
N LEU A 150 -6.89 -5.33 -1.63
CA LEU A 150 -6.95 -5.46 -0.17
C LEU A 150 -8.35 -5.92 0.32
N ARG A 151 -9.42 -5.36 -0.25
CA ARG A 151 -10.79 -5.77 0.09
C ARG A 151 -11.13 -7.17 -0.40
N ALA A 152 -10.57 -7.60 -1.53
CA ALA A 152 -10.73 -8.95 -2.04
C ALA A 152 -10.09 -9.98 -1.08
N LEU A 153 -8.89 -9.69 -0.55
CA LEU A 153 -8.24 -10.52 0.47
C LEU A 153 -9.07 -10.62 1.76
N ASP A 154 -9.60 -9.49 2.24
CA ASP A 154 -10.53 -9.49 3.39
C ASP A 154 -11.78 -10.34 3.12
N ALA A 155 -12.38 -10.20 1.94
CA ALA A 155 -13.59 -10.93 1.56
C ALA A 155 -13.33 -12.43 1.39
N ALA A 156 -12.13 -12.81 0.94
CA ALA A 156 -11.66 -14.19 0.87
C ALA A 156 -11.32 -14.78 2.27
N GLY A 157 -11.36 -13.96 3.32
CA GLY A 157 -11.15 -14.38 4.69
C GLY A 157 -9.68 -14.55 5.08
N ALA A 158 -8.79 -13.74 4.50
CA ALA A 158 -7.42 -13.62 4.98
C ALA A 158 -7.43 -13.22 6.46
N GLU A 159 -6.60 -13.90 7.26
CA GLU A 159 -6.38 -13.61 8.68
C GLU A 159 -5.14 -12.76 8.90
N VAL A 160 -4.23 -12.73 7.92
CA VAL A 160 -3.09 -11.82 7.83
C VAL A 160 -2.83 -11.53 6.35
N ILE A 161 -2.46 -10.28 6.04
CA ILE A 161 -2.06 -9.87 4.69
C ILE A 161 -0.57 -9.55 4.68
N LEU A 162 0.20 -10.22 3.82
CA LEU A 162 1.59 -9.87 3.55
C LEU A 162 1.64 -9.13 2.22
N ALA A 163 2.11 -7.89 2.25
CA ALA A 163 2.14 -7.01 1.08
C ALA A 163 3.58 -6.67 0.70
N ARG A 164 3.88 -6.68 -0.60
CA ARG A 164 5.12 -6.08 -1.11
C ARG A 164 5.02 -4.57 -1.19
N ASP A 165 6.17 -3.92 -1.19
CA ASP A 165 6.33 -2.51 -1.54
C ASP A 165 6.48 -2.29 -3.06
N PHE A 166 6.09 -1.11 -3.57
CA PHE A 166 6.15 -0.75 -5.00
C PHE A 166 7.18 0.36 -5.31
N GLY A 167 8.13 0.60 -4.41
CA GLY A 167 9.20 1.59 -4.59
C GLY A 167 8.83 3.00 -4.15
N VAL A 168 9.72 3.96 -4.43
CA VAL A 168 9.58 5.39 -4.06
C VAL A 168 9.50 6.34 -5.24
N ALA A 169 9.58 5.83 -6.47
CA ALA A 169 9.54 6.66 -7.67
C ALA A 169 8.10 6.89 -8.09
N GLY A 170 7.77 8.13 -8.48
CA GLY A 170 6.45 8.45 -9.04
C GLY A 170 5.30 8.06 -8.11
N LEU A 171 4.32 7.32 -8.64
CA LEU A 171 3.18 6.82 -7.86
C LEU A 171 3.56 5.75 -6.82
N GLY A 172 4.73 5.11 -6.95
CA GLY A 172 5.22 4.13 -5.98
C GLY A 172 5.28 4.72 -4.57
N LEU A 173 5.68 5.99 -4.44
CA LEU A 173 5.71 6.68 -3.16
C LEU A 173 4.32 6.82 -2.52
N ALA A 174 3.28 7.08 -3.31
CA ALA A 174 1.91 7.16 -2.83
C ALA A 174 1.38 5.79 -2.41
N ILE A 175 1.65 4.75 -3.21
CA ILE A 175 1.28 3.37 -2.91
C ILE A 175 1.95 2.91 -1.61
N ARG A 176 3.26 3.15 -1.47
CA ARG A 176 4.03 2.86 -0.25
C ARG A 176 3.47 3.56 0.97
N ASP A 177 3.11 4.84 0.85
CA ASP A 177 2.50 5.59 1.96
C ASP A 177 1.19 4.92 2.41
N ARG A 178 0.29 4.57 1.49
CA ARG A 178 -0.97 3.88 1.82
C ARG A 178 -0.74 2.51 2.46
N LEU A 179 0.18 1.72 1.92
CA LEU A 179 0.54 0.42 2.50
C LEU A 179 1.19 0.56 3.87
N THR A 180 2.06 1.55 4.07
CA THR A 180 2.73 1.78 5.37
C THR A 180 1.70 2.19 6.44
N ARG A 181 0.72 3.02 6.07
CA ARG A 181 -0.41 3.39 6.96
C ARG A 181 -1.29 2.18 7.25
N ALA A 182 -1.63 1.39 6.24
CA ALA A 182 -2.42 0.17 6.39
C ALA A 182 -1.73 -0.89 7.28
N ALA A 183 -0.40 -0.94 7.25
CA ALA A 183 0.40 -1.83 8.09
C ALA A 183 0.41 -1.43 9.58
N GLY A 184 0.03 -0.19 9.91
CA GLY A 184 0.01 0.30 11.29
C GLY A 184 1.36 0.17 12.01
N GLY A 185 2.48 0.28 11.28
CA GLY A 185 3.83 0.13 11.82
C GLY A 185 4.46 -1.25 11.66
N HIS A 186 3.74 -2.26 11.16
CA HIS A 186 4.28 -3.59 10.86
C HIS A 186 5.00 -3.60 9.50
N VAL A 187 6.20 -3.03 9.48
CA VAL A 187 7.05 -2.96 8.29
C VAL A 187 8.30 -3.81 8.49
N VAL A 188 8.60 -4.65 7.51
CA VAL A 188 9.80 -5.48 7.46
C VAL A 188 10.71 -4.96 6.36
N GLU A 189 11.89 -4.49 6.75
CA GLU A 189 12.97 -4.17 5.80
C GLU A 189 13.72 -5.47 5.48
N VAL A 190 13.71 -5.87 4.22
CA VAL A 190 14.37 -7.08 3.73
C VAL A 190 15.74 -6.68 3.19
N PRO A 191 16.84 -7.19 3.79
CA PRO A 191 18.19 -6.87 3.34
C PRO A 191 18.43 -7.40 1.93
N LEU A 192 19.35 -6.75 1.21
CA LEU A 192 19.91 -7.32 -0.01
C LEU A 192 20.60 -8.63 0.38
N LEU A 193 20.23 -9.73 -0.27
CA LEU A 193 21.04 -10.93 -0.21
C LEU A 193 22.37 -10.56 -0.89
N GLU A 194 23.46 -10.59 -0.14
CA GLU A 194 24.78 -10.63 -0.75
C GLU A 194 24.80 -11.91 -1.59
N ASP A 195 24.94 -11.77 -2.91
CA ASP A 195 25.14 -12.91 -3.79
C ASP A 195 26.31 -13.72 -3.23
N GLU A 196 26.04 -14.88 -2.65
CA GLU A 196 27.10 -15.83 -2.27
C GLU A 196 27.76 -16.29 -3.57
N GLY A 197 28.92 -15.69 -3.86
CA GLY A 197 29.77 -16.00 -5.01
C GLY A 197 30.51 -17.32 -4.92
#